data_AF-A0A183ICS9-F1
#
_entry.id   AF-A0A183ICS9-F1
#
_cell.length_a   1.000
_cell.length_b   1.000
_cell.length_c   1.000
_cell.angle_alpha   90.00
_cell.angle_beta   90.00
_cell.angle_gamma   90.00
#
_symmetry.space_group_name_H-M   'P 1'
#
loop_
_entity.id
_entity.type
_entity.pdbx_description
1 polymer ?
#
loop_
_entity_poly.entity_id
_entity_poly.type
_entity_poly.pdbx_seq_one_letter_code
_entity_poly.pdbx_strand_id
1 'polypeptide(L)'
;MSMIGGNDPFDMYRHYIFRPASKECTETSCHQTAGIQFYVTDNRVILLDTQPVLSSSALDYLLQNDRRYSYDWSTFENHVEIESLQIAAFLFQVCHVVIVLFDWFLDVSLINFLYTAEMLKPSMHLSEGPVNVDYYPHLSECFAF
;
A
#
# COMPACT_ATOMS: atom_id res chain seq x y z
N MET A 1 0.87 7.11 8.92
CA MET A 1 0.15 8.19 8.19
C MET A 1 -0.63 9.16 9.08
N SER A 2 -1.33 8.73 10.14
CA SER A 2 -2.19 9.60 10.97
C SER A 2 -1.48 10.80 11.60
N MET A 3 -0.24 10.60 12.05
CA MET A 3 0.61 11.67 12.59
C MET A 3 0.92 12.75 11.54
N ILE A 4 1.20 12.34 10.29
CA ILE A 4 1.38 13.26 9.16
C ILE A 4 0.06 13.97 8.82
N GLY A 5 -1.07 13.29 9.04
CA GLY A 5 -2.41 13.84 8.88
C GLY A 5 -2.82 14.86 9.94
N GLY A 6 -2.06 15.02 11.02
CA GLY A 6 -2.30 16.00 12.07
C GLY A 6 -2.76 15.42 13.41
N ASN A 7 -2.83 14.09 13.56
CA ASN A 7 -3.03 13.50 14.89
C ASN A 7 -1.81 13.73 15.79
N ASP A 8 -2.08 13.85 17.09
CA ASP A 8 -1.07 13.96 18.13
C ASP A 8 -0.70 12.56 18.67
N PRO A 9 0.56 12.28 19.06
CA PRO A 9 0.94 10.97 19.61
C PRO A 9 0.16 10.60 20.88
N PHE A 10 -0.35 11.59 21.62
CA PHE A 10 -1.14 11.40 22.83
C PHE A 10 -2.64 11.23 22.55
N ASP A 11 -3.10 11.37 21.30
CA ASP A 11 -4.48 11.08 20.94
C ASP A 11 -4.80 9.60 21.20
N MET A 12 -6.03 9.32 21.63
CA MET A 12 -6.49 7.94 21.71
C MET A 12 -6.51 7.31 20.31
N TYR A 13 -6.03 6.07 20.15
CA TYR A 13 -5.98 5.37 18.86
C TYR A 13 -7.29 5.36 18.05
N ARG A 14 -8.45 5.37 18.73
CA ARG A 14 -9.76 5.43 18.07
C ARG A 14 -10.03 6.74 17.31
N HIS A 15 -9.27 7.80 17.62
CA HIS A 15 -9.34 9.11 16.98
C HIS A 15 -8.26 9.30 15.91
N TYR A 16 -7.38 8.31 15.70
CA TYR A 16 -6.42 8.38 14.62
C TYR A 16 -7.16 8.31 13.28
N ILE A 17 -6.76 9.15 12.33
CA ILE A 17 -7.30 9.22 10.97
C ILE A 17 -7.23 7.84 10.30
N PHE A 18 -6.04 7.24 10.30
CA PHE A 18 -5.80 5.86 9.91
C PHE A 18 -5.61 5.03 11.17
N ARG A 19 -6.46 4.03 11.37
CA ARG A 19 -6.45 3.23 12.59
C ARG A 19 -5.27 2.26 12.57
N PRO A 20 -4.39 2.27 13.59
CA PRO A 20 -3.33 1.28 13.68
C PRO A 20 -3.92 -0.10 13.99
N ALA A 21 -3.12 -1.15 13.77
CA ALA A 21 -3.50 -2.51 14.14
C ALA A 21 -3.89 -2.60 15.61
N SER A 22 -5.03 -3.24 15.88
CA SER A 22 -5.44 -3.53 17.24
C SER A 22 -4.51 -4.56 17.88
N LYS A 23 -4.45 -4.59 19.21
CA LYS A 23 -3.64 -5.59 19.93
C LYS A 23 -4.03 -7.02 19.56
N GLU A 24 -5.33 -7.30 19.47
CA GLU A 24 -5.86 -8.59 19.04
C GLU A 24 -5.40 -8.94 17.62
N CYS A 25 -5.44 -7.97 16.70
CA CYS A 25 -4.97 -8.14 15.34
C CYS A 25 -3.48 -8.48 15.27
N THR A 26 -2.65 -7.79 16.07
CA THR A 26 -1.22 -8.11 16.17
C THR A 26 -0.98 -9.50 16.75
N GLU A 27 -1.71 -9.90 17.79
CA GLU A 27 -1.59 -11.22 18.42
C GLU A 27 -2.06 -12.36 17.50
N THR A 28 -2.97 -12.06 16.57
CA THR A 28 -3.54 -13.03 15.62
C THR A 28 -2.91 -12.94 14.22
N SER A 29 -1.85 -12.15 14.04
CA SER A 29 -1.19 -11.94 12.74
C SER A 29 -2.14 -11.47 11.63
N CYS A 30 -3.03 -10.56 11.99
CA CYS A 30 -4.06 -9.98 11.13
C CYS A 30 -3.58 -8.64 10.51
N HIS A 31 -4.28 -8.15 9.49
CA HIS A 31 -4.13 -6.78 8.99
C HIS A 31 -5.33 -5.91 9.35
N GLN A 32 -5.08 -4.61 9.53
CA GLN A 32 -6.12 -3.64 9.91
C GLN A 32 -6.69 -2.87 8.73
N THR A 33 -5.83 -2.50 7.77
CA THR A 33 -6.21 -1.75 6.58
C THR A 33 -6.51 -2.74 5.46
N ALA A 34 -7.72 -2.68 4.90
CA ALA A 34 -8.12 -3.38 3.69
C ALA A 34 -8.43 -2.36 2.59
N GLY A 35 -7.85 -2.54 1.41
CA GLY A 35 -7.90 -1.62 0.28
C GLY A 35 -7.03 -0.38 0.45
N ILE A 36 -7.50 0.75 -0.07
CA ILE A 36 -6.83 2.06 0.01
C ILE A 36 -7.77 3.03 0.74
N GLN A 37 -7.30 3.58 1.85
CA GLN A 37 -7.97 4.64 2.60
C GLN A 37 -7.42 5.99 2.16
N PHE A 38 -8.27 7.02 2.17
CA PHE A 38 -7.87 8.38 1.81
C PHE A 38 -8.29 9.38 2.88
N TYR A 39 -7.50 10.43 3.04
CA TYR A 39 -7.80 11.57 3.90
C TYR A 39 -7.27 12.86 3.28
N VAL A 40 -8.00 13.96 3.50
CA VAL A 40 -7.57 15.30 3.07
C VAL A 40 -7.35 16.15 4.31
N THR A 41 -6.13 16.65 4.49
CA THR A 41 -5.78 17.51 5.63
C THR A 41 -6.31 18.92 5.44
N ASP A 42 -6.36 19.71 6.52
CA ASP A 42 -6.73 21.14 6.47
C ASP A 42 -5.80 21.96 5.56
N ASN A 43 -4.54 21.52 5.43
CA ASN A 43 -3.54 22.09 4.52
C ASN A 43 -3.69 21.61 3.06
N ARG A 44 -4.82 20.95 2.73
CA ARG A 44 -5.16 20.43 1.39
C ARG A 44 -4.15 19.41 0.85
N VAL A 45 -3.52 18.64 1.73
CA VAL A 45 -2.68 17.50 1.37
C VAL A 45 -3.55 16.24 1.35
N ILE A 46 -3.48 15.48 0.25
CA ILE A 46 -4.15 14.18 0.13
C ILE A 46 -3.20 13.11 0.65
N LEU A 47 -3.66 12.32 1.61
CA LEU A 47 -2.96 11.18 2.17
C LEU A 47 -3.66 9.90 1.74
N LEU A 48 -2.90 8.94 1.25
CA LEU A 48 -3.36 7.59 0.94
C LEU A 48 -2.65 6.60 1.88
N ASP A 49 -3.41 5.73 2.52
CA ASP A 49 -2.92 4.61 3.35
C ASP A 49 -3.45 3.31 2.76
N THR A 50 -2.58 2.34 2.54
CA THR A 50 -2.96 1.11 1.83
C THR A 50 -2.88 -0.10 2.75
N GLN A 51 -3.59 -1.16 2.36
CA GLN A 51 -3.35 -2.48 2.90
C GLN A 51 -1.87 -2.88 2.70
N PRO A 52 -1.34 -3.79 3.54
CA PRO A 52 0.04 -4.26 3.40
C PRO A 52 0.22 -5.03 2.08
N VAL A 53 1.31 -4.72 1.37
CA VAL A 53 1.69 -5.41 0.12
C VAL A 53 2.40 -6.72 0.44
N LEU A 54 2.21 -7.74 -0.40
CA LEU A 54 2.81 -9.08 -0.24
C LEU A 54 2.51 -9.71 1.14
N SER A 55 1.32 -9.44 1.70
CA SER A 55 0.99 -9.79 3.08
C SER A 55 0.44 -11.21 3.23
N SER A 56 1.03 -12.00 4.14
CA SER A 56 0.49 -13.33 4.52
C SER A 56 -0.90 -13.25 5.14
N SER A 57 -1.20 -12.17 5.88
CA SER A 57 -2.52 -11.98 6.48
C SER A 57 -3.60 -11.66 5.43
N ALA A 58 -3.24 -11.00 4.32
CA ALA A 58 -4.15 -10.77 3.20
C ALA A 58 -4.43 -12.09 2.46
N LEU A 59 -3.41 -12.94 2.29
CA LEU A 59 -3.58 -14.28 1.74
C LEU A 59 -4.49 -15.16 2.62
N ASP A 60 -4.26 -15.19 3.94
CA ASP A 60 -5.09 -15.96 4.86
C ASP A 60 -6.57 -15.48 4.84
N TYR A 61 -6.79 -14.16 4.78
CA TYR A 61 -8.12 -13.60 4.59
C TYR A 61 -8.78 -14.07 3.29
N LEU A 62 -8.05 -14.06 2.17
CA LEU A 62 -8.53 -14.53 0.88
C LEU A 62 -8.92 -16.03 0.92
N LEU A 63 -8.09 -16.85 1.55
CA LEU A 63 -8.34 -18.30 1.70
C LEU A 63 -9.59 -18.61 2.53
N GLN A 64 -9.85 -17.81 3.57
CA GLN A 64 -11.02 -17.99 4.43
C GLN A 64 -12.32 -17.52 3.75
N ASN A 65 -12.24 -16.46 2.94
CA ASN A 65 -13.41 -15.77 2.42
C ASN A 65 -13.77 -16.16 0.98
N ASP A 66 -12.81 -16.51 0.13
CA ASP A 66 -13.06 -16.85 -1.27
C ASP A 66 -12.97 -18.37 -1.54
N ARG A 67 -13.99 -19.08 -1.06
CA ARG A 67 -14.15 -20.53 -1.28
C ARG A 67 -14.54 -20.91 -2.71
N ARG A 68 -14.62 -19.95 -3.65
CA ARG A 68 -15.04 -20.22 -5.03
C ARG A 68 -13.89 -20.58 -5.96
N TYR A 69 -12.64 -20.39 -5.53
CA TYR A 69 -11.46 -20.72 -6.31
C TYR A 69 -10.96 -22.14 -6.03
N SER A 70 -10.95 -22.90 -7.11
CA SER A 70 -10.70 -24.34 -7.23
C SER A 70 -9.23 -24.69 -7.00
N TYR A 71 -8.96 -25.64 -6.09
CA TYR A 71 -7.84 -26.60 -5.93
C TYR A 71 -6.35 -26.26 -6.25
N ASP A 72 -6.03 -25.11 -6.85
CA ASP A 72 -4.66 -24.68 -7.17
C ASP A 72 -4.25 -23.51 -6.29
N TRP A 73 -3.60 -23.82 -5.16
CA TRP A 73 -3.05 -22.86 -4.19
C TRP A 73 -2.16 -21.78 -4.82
N SER A 74 -1.48 -22.13 -5.92
CA SER A 74 -0.67 -21.21 -6.72
C SER A 74 -1.46 -20.01 -7.24
N THR A 75 -2.78 -20.10 -7.39
CA THR A 75 -3.61 -18.99 -7.90
C THR A 75 -3.85 -17.91 -6.85
N PHE A 76 -3.93 -18.26 -5.56
CA PHE A 76 -4.21 -17.30 -4.49
C PHE A 76 -2.97 -16.45 -4.16
N GLU A 77 -1.79 -17.07 -4.09
CA GLU A 77 -0.53 -16.34 -3.93
C GLU A 77 -0.32 -15.35 -5.09
N ASN A 78 -0.49 -15.82 -6.33
CA ASN A 78 -0.44 -14.97 -7.51
C ASN A 78 -1.48 -13.84 -7.46
N HIS A 79 -2.68 -14.10 -6.93
CA HIS A 79 -3.72 -13.08 -6.81
C HIS A 79 -3.29 -11.95 -5.88
N VAL A 80 -2.79 -12.29 -4.68
CA VAL A 80 -2.30 -11.32 -3.70
C VAL A 80 -1.09 -10.54 -4.23
N GLU A 81 -0.20 -11.21 -4.97
CA GLU A 81 0.95 -10.57 -5.60
C GLU A 81 0.51 -9.57 -6.69
N ILE A 82 -0.40 -9.96 -7.57
CA ILE A 82 -0.96 -9.09 -8.62
C ILE A 82 -1.70 -7.91 -8.01
N GLU A 83 -2.52 -8.13 -6.98
CA GLU A 83 -3.23 -7.07 -6.27
C GLU A 83 -2.26 -6.07 -5.64
N SER A 84 -1.19 -6.58 -5.00
CA SER A 84 -0.14 -5.75 -4.42
C SER A 84 0.55 -4.89 -5.49
N LEU A 85 0.87 -5.47 -6.65
CA LEU A 85 1.46 -4.76 -7.78
C LEU A 85 0.53 -3.69 -8.34
N GLN A 86 -0.77 -3.98 -8.45
CA GLN A 86 -1.78 -3.03 -8.92
C GLN A 86 -1.90 -1.82 -7.99
N ILE A 87 -1.91 -2.05 -6.67
CA ILE A 87 -1.93 -0.98 -5.67
C ILE A 87 -0.66 -0.13 -5.78
N ALA A 88 0.52 -0.75 -5.83
CA ALA A 88 1.78 -0.03 -5.93
C ALA A 88 1.90 0.79 -7.23
N ALA A 89 1.54 0.20 -8.38
CA ALA A 89 1.53 0.90 -9.67
C ALA A 89 0.55 2.08 -9.68
N PHE A 90 -0.63 1.92 -9.06
CA PHE A 90 -1.59 3.00 -8.87
C PHE A 90 -1.00 4.14 -8.03
N LEU A 91 -0.37 3.85 -6.89
CA LEU A 91 0.28 4.86 -6.06
C LEU A 91 1.38 5.59 -6.82
N PHE A 92 2.22 4.86 -7.58
CA PHE A 92 3.24 5.49 -8.40
C PHE A 92 2.67 6.42 -9.47
N GLN A 93 1.43 6.18 -9.90
CA GLN A 93 0.72 6.99 -10.88
C GLN A 93 0.12 8.27 -10.32
N VAL A 94 -0.46 8.22 -9.12
CA VAL A 94 -1.27 9.32 -8.62
C VAL A 94 -0.57 10.13 -7.52
N CYS A 95 0.46 9.59 -6.88
CA CYS A 95 1.11 10.24 -5.76
C CYS A 95 2.29 11.12 -6.20
N HIS A 96 2.50 12.20 -5.44
CA HIS A 96 3.71 13.02 -5.52
C HIS A 96 4.90 12.38 -4.80
N VAL A 97 4.60 11.81 -3.63
CA VAL A 97 5.55 11.14 -2.76
C VAL A 97 4.94 9.81 -2.36
N VAL A 98 5.70 8.73 -2.47
CA VAL A 98 5.35 7.40 -1.96
C VAL A 98 6.32 7.04 -0.85
N ILE A 99 5.77 6.76 0.33
CA ILE A 99 6.55 6.36 1.51
C ILE A 99 6.50 4.84 1.59
N VAL A 100 7.67 4.20 1.52
CA VAL A 100 7.81 2.74 1.68
C VAL A 100 8.23 2.46 3.12
N LEU A 101 7.39 1.73 3.83
CA LEU A 101 7.61 1.34 5.23
C LEU A 101 8.03 -0.13 5.30
N PHE A 102 9.08 -0.41 6.07
CA PHE A 102 9.56 -1.76 6.36
C PHE A 102 10.18 -1.80 7.76
N ASP A 103 10.15 -2.98 8.39
CA ASP A 103 10.49 -3.13 9.80
C ASP A 103 12.00 -3.35 10.06
N TRP A 104 12.70 -4.07 9.16
CA TRP A 104 14.10 -4.47 9.40
C TRP A 104 15.05 -4.12 8.27
N PHE A 105 14.85 -4.69 7.09
CA PHE A 105 15.73 -4.42 5.96
C PHE A 105 14.91 -4.32 4.69
N LEU A 106 15.39 -3.45 3.81
CA LEU A 106 14.98 -3.42 2.42
C LEU A 106 15.64 -4.63 1.73
N ASP A 107 14.85 -5.67 1.48
CA ASP A 107 15.32 -6.91 0.87
C ASP A 107 15.23 -6.86 -0.67
N VAL A 108 15.90 -7.81 -1.33
CA VAL A 108 15.88 -7.90 -2.80
C VAL A 108 14.46 -8.14 -3.32
N SER A 109 13.61 -8.81 -2.54
CA SER A 109 12.21 -9.08 -2.89
C SER A 109 11.42 -7.78 -2.99
N LEU A 110 11.51 -6.90 -1.99
CA LEU A 110 10.85 -5.59 -1.98
C LEU A 110 11.38 -4.70 -3.09
N ILE A 111 12.70 -4.69 -3.32
CA ILE A 111 13.30 -3.95 -4.45
C ILE A 111 12.70 -4.44 -5.78
N ASN A 112 12.71 -5.75 -6.02
CA ASN A 112 12.17 -6.33 -7.27
C ASN A 112 10.68 -6.05 -7.42
N PHE A 113 9.92 -6.10 -6.33
CA PHE A 113 8.51 -5.74 -6.31
C PHE A 113 8.29 -4.28 -6.73
N LEU A 114 9.05 -3.34 -6.17
CA LEU A 114 8.96 -1.92 -6.51
C LEU A 114 9.32 -1.66 -7.98
N TYR A 115 10.40 -2.28 -8.49
CA TYR A 115 10.75 -2.20 -9.92
C TYR A 115 9.66 -2.78 -10.81
N THR A 116 9.10 -3.93 -10.44
CA THR A 116 8.02 -4.56 -11.22
C THR A 116 6.77 -3.69 -11.24
N ALA A 117 6.41 -3.09 -10.09
CA ALA A 117 5.27 -2.17 -10.01
C ALA A 117 5.47 -0.90 -10.85
N GLU A 118 6.71 -0.39 -10.92
CA GLU A 118 7.05 0.77 -11.76
C GLU A 118 6.86 0.47 -13.25
N MET A 119 7.32 -0.71 -13.71
CA MET A 119 7.18 -1.15 -15.10
C MET A 119 5.72 -1.42 -15.53
N LEU A 120 4.81 -1.62 -14.58
CA LEU A 120 3.38 -1.88 -14.83
C LEU A 120 2.55 -0.60 -14.93
N LYS A 121 3.15 0.56 -14.68
CA LYS A 121 2.45 1.84 -14.71
C LYS A 121 2.02 2.18 -16.15
N PRO A 122 0.74 2.53 -16.38
CA PRO A 122 0.29 2.94 -17.71
C PRO A 122 0.93 4.27 -18.13
N SER A 123 1.43 4.36 -19.37
CA SER A 123 1.94 5.62 -19.91
C SER A 123 0.80 6.65 -20.00
N MET A 124 0.97 7.79 -19.33
CA MET A 124 0.01 8.90 -19.43
C MET A 124 0.21 9.63 -20.76
N HIS A 125 -0.56 9.30 -21.78
CA HIS A 125 -0.69 10.18 -22.93
C HIS A 125 -1.46 11.45 -22.51
N LEU A 126 -0.75 12.50 -22.11
CA LEU A 126 -1.35 13.84 -22.08
C LEU A 126 -1.67 14.24 -23.53
N SER A 127 -2.95 14.21 -23.88
CA SER A 127 -3.46 14.92 -25.04
C SER A 127 -3.08 16.39 -24.89
N GLU A 128 -2.35 16.93 -25.87
CA GLU A 128 -1.93 18.35 -26.06
C GLU A 128 -0.46 18.75 -25.75
N GLY A 129 0.52 17.84 -25.75
CA GLY A 129 1.95 18.23 -25.78
C GLY A 129 2.86 17.25 -26.55
N PRO A 130 3.94 17.71 -27.22
CA PRO A 130 4.79 16.86 -28.06
C PRO A 130 5.78 15.99 -27.26
N VAL A 131 5.67 15.94 -25.94
CA VAL A 131 6.60 15.21 -25.08
C VAL A 131 5.79 14.32 -24.14
N ASN A 132 5.90 13.01 -24.35
CA ASN A 132 5.47 12.02 -23.36
C ASN A 132 6.47 12.11 -22.21
N VAL A 133 6.12 12.82 -21.13
CA VAL A 133 6.99 12.92 -19.96
C VAL A 133 6.59 11.81 -19.00
N ASP A 134 7.44 10.79 -18.91
CA ASP A 134 7.26 9.75 -17.91
C ASP A 134 7.39 10.37 -16.51
N TYR A 135 6.31 10.30 -15.75
CA TYR A 135 6.25 10.87 -14.41
C TYR A 135 6.74 9.84 -13.39
N TYR A 136 7.68 10.24 -12.54
CA TYR A 136 8.24 9.41 -11.47
C TYR A 136 8.01 10.09 -10.11
N PRO A 137 7.30 9.45 -9.17
CA PRO A 137 7.11 10.00 -7.84
C PRO A 137 8.42 9.95 -7.04
N HIS A 138 8.53 10.79 -6.02
CA HIS A 138 9.62 10.66 -5.05
C HIS A 138 9.36 9.47 -4.13
N LEU A 139 10.32 8.54 -4.06
CA LEU A 139 10.28 7.42 -3.13
C LEU A 139 11.02 7.82 -1.84
N SER A 140 10.37 7.68 -0.69
CA SER A 140 10.98 7.89 0.63
C SER A 140 10.94 6.59 1.42
N GLU A 141 12.12 6.09 1.80
CA GLU A 141 12.28 4.90 2.63
C GLU A 141 12.22 5.31 4.10
N CYS A 142 11.38 4.65 4.90
CA CYS A 142 11.22 4.93 6.31
C CYS A 142 11.17 3.63 7.11
N PHE A 143 12.01 3.56 8.14
CA PHE A 143 12.00 2.47 9.11
C PHE A 143 10.82 2.66 10.07
N ALA A 144 9.95 1.66 10.15
CA ALA A 144 8.95 1.59 11.21
C ALA A 144 9.60 1.02 12.48
N PHE A 145 9.58 1.78 13.58
CA PHE A 145 9.99 1.32 14.91
C PHE A 145 8.76 1.03 15.77
#